data_AF-A0A831PFH0-F1
#
_entry.id   AF-A0A831PFH0-F1
#
_cell.length_a   1.000
_cell.length_b   1.000
_cell.length_c   1.000
_cell.angle_alpha   90.00
_cell.angle_beta   90.00
_cell.angle_gamma   90.00
#
_symmetry.space_group_name_H-M   'P 1'
#
loop_
_entity.id
_entity.type
_entity.pdbx_description
1 polymer ?
#
loop_
_entity_poly.entity_id
_entity_poly.type
_entity_poly.pdbx_seq_one_letter_code
_entity_poly.pdbx_strand_id
1 'polypeptide(L)'
;MNVTRNECPVLSLSSRATADLMEAVIERGVPFRFRAAGKSMAPSIRDGDVVMISPLLRGEPRVGQVVACRLPGPGRLVVHRVTRRHKGSFLIKGDRVGVADGQVMDEHILGVVTALERDGRRCFWPWQGKGGRLAFLVLGKLQLKRLLFALWRRVKGLVSAGGNTNAAG
;
A
#
# COMPACT_ATOMS: atom_id res chain seq x y z
N MET A 1 18.13 28.34 -20.73
CA MET A 1 17.77 28.40 -19.29
C MET A 1 16.84 27.23 -18.99
N ASN A 2 17.40 26.10 -18.54
CA ASN A 2 16.60 24.93 -18.17
C ASN A 2 16.09 25.13 -16.74
N VAL A 3 14.78 25.31 -16.60
CA VAL A 3 14.11 25.29 -15.30
C VAL A 3 14.18 23.85 -14.80
N THR A 4 15.19 23.54 -13.98
CA THR A 4 15.23 22.32 -13.19
C THR A 4 14.02 22.35 -12.26
N ARG A 5 13.12 21.38 -12.42
CA ARG A 5 11.94 21.21 -11.57
C ARG A 5 12.36 21.31 -10.10
N ASN A 6 11.80 22.29 -9.39
CA ASN A 6 11.98 22.51 -7.96
C ASN A 6 12.03 21.17 -7.20
N GLU A 7 13.19 20.85 -6.65
CA GLU A 7 13.29 19.85 -5.60
C GLU A 7 12.54 20.44 -4.39
N CYS A 8 11.31 20.00 -4.15
CA CYS A 8 10.62 20.35 -2.90
C CYS A 8 11.50 19.84 -1.75
N PRO A 9 11.96 20.72 -0.84
CA PRO A 9 12.80 20.31 0.27
C PRO A 9 12.06 19.24 1.08
N VAL A 10 12.71 18.09 1.29
CA VAL A 10 12.14 17.01 2.10
C VAL A 10 12.32 17.40 3.56
N LEU A 11 11.22 17.78 4.21
CA LEU A 11 11.20 18.05 5.64
C LEU A 11 11.17 16.73 6.41
N SER A 12 12.17 16.49 7.25
CA SER A 12 12.17 15.34 8.17
C SER A 12 11.38 15.70 9.43
N LEU A 13 10.31 14.94 9.69
CA LEU A 13 9.42 15.13 10.83
C LEU A 13 9.30 13.84 11.64
N SER A 14 9.08 13.97 12.94
CA SER A 14 8.68 12.83 13.78
C SER A 14 7.31 12.30 13.33
N SER A 15 7.00 11.04 13.65
CA SER A 15 5.69 10.46 13.29
C SER A 15 4.51 11.24 13.88
N ARG A 16 4.68 11.81 15.07
CA ARG A 16 3.67 12.65 15.72
C ARG A 16 3.51 13.99 14.99
N ALA A 17 4.61 14.70 14.73
CA ALA A 17 4.57 15.98 14.02
C ALA A 17 4.02 15.81 12.59
N THR A 18 4.32 14.69 11.93
CA THR A 18 3.75 14.35 10.62
C THR A 18 2.23 14.16 10.72
N ALA A 19 1.74 13.48 11.76
CA ALA A 19 0.31 13.32 11.99
C ALA A 19 -0.38 14.67 12.24
N ASP A 20 0.18 15.50 13.12
CA ASP A 20 -0.37 16.81 13.47
C ASP A 20 -0.47 17.70 12.23
N LEU A 21 0.58 17.74 11.41
CA LEU A 21 0.58 18.49 10.16
C LEU A 21 -0.38 17.92 9.12
N MET A 22 -0.41 16.58 8.96
CA MET A 22 -1.33 15.92 8.03
C MET A 22 -2.78 16.23 8.37
N GLU A 23 -3.15 16.11 9.64
CA GLU A 23 -4.47 16.41 10.16
C GLU A 23 -4.87 17.85 9.82
N ALA A 24 -4.05 18.84 10.19
CA ALA A 24 -4.30 20.25 9.90
C ALA A 24 -4.40 20.59 8.40
N VAL A 25 -3.69 19.85 7.54
CA VAL A 25 -3.75 20.02 6.07
C VAL A 25 -5.02 19.38 5.51
N ILE A 26 -5.37 18.17 5.96
CA ILE A 26 -6.55 17.44 5.49
C ILE A 26 -7.84 18.12 5.95
N GLU A 27 -7.89 18.69 7.16
CA GLU A 27 -9.01 19.51 7.66
C GLU A 27 -9.31 20.71 6.75
N ARG A 28 -8.28 21.25 6.08
CA ARG A 28 -8.44 22.32 5.07
C ARG A 28 -8.91 21.80 3.71
N GLY A 29 -9.18 20.51 3.57
CA GLY A 29 -9.69 19.89 2.35
C GLY A 29 -8.64 19.68 1.26
N VAL A 30 -7.35 19.82 1.57
CA VAL A 30 -6.27 19.70 0.58
C VAL A 30 -5.47 18.39 0.76
N PRO A 31 -4.99 17.76 -0.32
CA PRO A 31 -4.20 16.54 -0.20
C PRO A 31 -2.83 16.76 0.46
N PHE A 32 -2.42 15.82 1.30
CA PHE A 32 -1.11 15.81 1.94
C PHE A 32 -0.19 14.78 1.26
N ARG A 33 1.04 15.19 0.95
CA ARG A 33 2.06 14.32 0.33
C ARG A 33 3.20 14.08 1.31
N PHE A 34 3.64 12.84 1.45
CA PHE A 34 4.82 12.51 2.25
C PHE A 34 5.52 11.27 1.72
N ARG A 35 6.77 11.07 2.14
CA ARG A 35 7.55 9.88 1.82
C ARG A 35 7.26 8.79 2.85
N ALA A 36 6.79 7.64 2.39
CA ALA A 36 6.55 6.49 3.24
C ALA A 36 7.86 5.96 3.83
N ALA A 37 7.82 5.63 5.12
CA ALA A 37 8.92 5.00 5.84
C ALA A 37 8.49 3.60 6.32
N GLY A 38 9.37 2.63 6.14
CA GLY A 38 9.17 1.26 6.60
C GLY A 38 8.56 0.31 5.56
N LYS A 39 8.33 -0.93 6.00
CA LYS A 39 8.00 -2.07 5.11
C LYS A 39 6.63 -2.70 5.40
N SER A 40 5.82 -2.10 6.29
CA SER A 40 4.55 -2.69 6.76
C SER A 40 3.54 -2.86 5.63
N MET A 41 3.54 -1.96 4.65
CA MET A 41 2.65 -1.97 3.50
C MET A 41 3.24 -2.60 2.24
N ALA A 42 4.46 -3.17 2.32
CA ALA A 42 5.02 -3.88 1.18
C ALA A 42 4.18 -5.14 0.87
N PRO A 43 3.84 -5.43 -0.39
CA PRO A 43 4.41 -4.85 -1.61
C PRO A 43 3.67 -3.63 -2.18
N SER A 44 2.52 -3.23 -1.62
CA SER A 44 1.66 -2.19 -2.20
C SER A 44 2.26 -0.80 -2.09
N ILE A 45 2.76 -0.44 -0.91
CA ILE A 45 3.54 0.78 -0.66
C ILE A 45 4.90 0.34 -0.13
N ARG A 46 5.97 0.84 -0.73
CA ARG A 46 7.35 0.53 -0.37
C ARG A 46 7.97 1.69 0.38
N ASP A 47 8.98 1.36 1.14
CA ASP A 47 9.87 2.35 1.74
C ASP A 47 10.41 3.29 0.66
N GLY A 48 10.34 4.60 0.92
CA GLY A 48 10.76 5.62 -0.04
C GLY A 48 9.71 6.06 -1.08
N ASP A 49 8.58 5.36 -1.19
CA ASP A 49 7.48 5.81 -2.06
C ASP A 49 6.91 7.14 -1.57
N VAL A 50 6.47 8.00 -2.49
CA VAL A 50 5.72 9.22 -2.15
C VAL A 50 4.23 8.91 -2.21
N VAL A 51 3.56 9.08 -1.08
CA VAL A 51 2.15 8.77 -0.90
C VAL A 51 1.36 10.07 -0.83
N MET A 52 0.21 10.10 -1.51
CA MET A 52 -0.76 11.18 -1.41
C MET A 52 -1.98 10.72 -0.60
N ILE A 53 -2.22 11.40 0.52
CA ILE A 53 -3.41 11.25 1.35
C ILE A 53 -4.37 12.36 0.96
N SER A 54 -5.63 12.01 0.72
CA SER A 54 -6.69 12.99 0.48
C SER A 54 -7.74 12.92 1.59
N PRO A 55 -8.44 14.04 1.85
CA PRO A 55 -9.60 14.05 2.71
C PRO A 55 -10.64 13.02 2.25
N LEU A 56 -11.38 12.46 3.20
CA LEU A 56 -12.53 11.61 2.89
C LEU A 56 -13.65 12.46 2.30
N LEU A 57 -13.82 12.41 0.98
CA LEU A 57 -14.92 13.08 0.28
C LEU A 57 -16.23 12.35 0.59
N ARG A 58 -16.96 12.84 1.59
CA ARG A 58 -18.30 12.38 2.04
C ARG A 58 -18.45 10.86 2.11
N GLY A 59 -18.21 10.32 3.31
CA GLY A 59 -18.48 8.93 3.65
C GLY A 59 -17.28 8.21 4.24
N GLU A 60 -17.54 7.02 4.76
CA GLU A 60 -16.56 6.20 5.43
C GLU A 60 -15.62 5.46 4.45
N PRO A 61 -14.37 5.19 4.86
CA PRO A 61 -13.46 4.30 4.13
C PRO A 61 -14.10 2.95 3.79
N ARG A 62 -13.77 2.45 2.60
CA ARG A 62 -14.24 1.15 2.11
C ARG A 62 -13.21 0.06 2.41
N VAL A 63 -13.68 -1.17 2.62
CA VAL A 63 -12.82 -2.36 2.73
C VAL A 63 -11.92 -2.47 1.49
N GLY A 64 -10.63 -2.63 1.72
CA GLY A 64 -9.58 -2.70 0.70
C GLY A 64 -8.89 -1.36 0.41
N GLN A 65 -9.44 -0.22 0.86
CA GLN A 65 -8.74 1.07 0.80
C GLN A 65 -7.59 1.11 1.81
N VAL A 66 -6.59 1.92 1.52
CA VAL A 66 -5.50 2.21 2.44
C VAL A 66 -5.74 3.59 3.03
N VAL A 67 -5.73 3.67 4.35
CA VAL A 67 -6.04 4.87 5.12
C VAL A 67 -4.84 5.30 5.94
N ALA A 68 -4.66 6.60 6.10
CA ALA A 68 -3.80 7.17 7.10
C ALA A 68 -4.60 7.38 8.38
N CYS A 69 -4.07 6.96 9.51
CA CYS A 69 -4.74 7.07 10.79
C CYS A 69 -3.76 7.31 11.93
N ARG A 70 -4.26 7.97 12.97
CA ARG A 70 -3.54 8.21 14.22
C ARG A 70 -3.97 7.14 15.22
N LEU A 71 -3.07 6.21 15.56
CA LEU A 71 -3.38 5.22 16.58
C LEU A 71 -3.43 5.88 17.97
N PRO A 72 -4.39 5.49 18.84
CA PRO A 72 -4.46 5.95 20.21
C PRO A 72 -3.20 5.51 21.00
N GLY A 73 -2.91 6.21 22.11
CA GLY A 73 -1.69 6.01 22.89
C GLY A 73 -0.57 6.97 22.44
N PRO A 74 0.55 6.50 21.86
CA PRO A 74 1.67 7.37 21.52
C PRO A 74 1.38 8.38 20.40
N GLY A 75 0.19 8.32 19.77
CA GLY A 75 -0.21 9.21 18.67
C GLY A 75 0.55 8.89 17.38
N ARG A 76 0.84 7.61 17.14
CA ARG A 76 1.65 7.18 16.00
C ARG A 76 0.82 7.20 14.72
N LEU A 77 1.33 7.89 13.70
CA LEU A 77 0.81 7.81 12.34
C LEU A 77 1.07 6.43 11.75
N VAL A 78 0.03 5.78 11.25
CA VAL A 78 0.17 4.56 10.44
C VAL A 78 -0.66 4.67 9.17
N VAL A 79 -0.17 4.03 8.10
CA VAL A 79 -0.87 3.95 6.81
C VAL A 79 -1.11 2.49 6.50
N HIS A 80 -2.34 2.02 6.68
CA HIS A 80 -2.68 0.59 6.60
C HIS A 80 -3.98 0.34 5.83
N ARG A 81 -4.19 -0.91 5.41
CA ARG A 81 -5.35 -1.31 4.62
C ARG A 81 -6.53 -1.62 5.53
N VAL A 82 -7.70 -1.09 5.20
CA VAL A 82 -8.98 -1.48 5.81
C VAL A 82 -9.30 -2.91 5.40
N THR A 83 -9.29 -3.84 6.35
CA THR A 83 -9.63 -5.26 6.11
C THR A 83 -11.08 -5.57 6.49
N ARG A 84 -11.65 -4.81 7.44
CA ARG A 84 -13.05 -4.96 7.86
C ARG A 84 -13.59 -3.60 8.28
N ARG A 85 -14.90 -3.42 8.09
CA ARG A 85 -15.65 -2.26 8.53
C ARG A 85 -16.70 -2.71 9.54
N HIS A 86 -16.84 -1.96 10.62
CA HIS A 86 -17.90 -2.04 11.61
C HIS A 86 -18.63 -0.69 11.65
N LYS A 87 -19.70 -0.58 12.44
CA LYS A 87 -20.40 0.69 12.62
C LYS A 87 -19.51 1.63 13.45
N GLY A 88 -18.95 2.66 12.82
CA GLY A 88 -18.09 3.66 13.46
C GLY A 88 -16.64 3.24 13.71
N SER A 89 -16.23 2.05 13.24
CA SER A 89 -14.85 1.59 13.39
C SER A 89 -14.37 0.70 12.25
N PHE A 90 -13.06 0.61 12.10
CA PHE A 90 -12.38 -0.13 11.04
C PHE A 90 -11.31 -1.03 11.62
N LEU A 91 -11.22 -2.25 11.10
CA LEU A 91 -10.04 -3.09 11.32
C LEU A 91 -9.05 -2.77 10.20
N ILE A 92 -7.86 -2.33 10.60
CA ILE A 92 -6.78 -2.01 9.67
C ILE A 92 -5.60 -2.96 9.85
N LYS A 93 -4.84 -3.15 8.78
CA LYS A 93 -3.69 -4.05 8.78
C LYS A 93 -2.67 -3.66 7.71
N GLY A 94 -1.39 -3.75 8.05
CA GLY A 94 -0.30 -3.66 7.06
C GLY A 94 -0.25 -4.89 6.15
N ASP A 95 -0.04 -4.69 4.84
CA ASP A 95 -0.02 -5.79 3.85
C ASP A 95 1.03 -6.88 4.13
N ARG A 96 2.13 -6.52 4.81
CA ARG A 96 3.21 -7.46 5.19
C ARG A 96 3.04 -8.03 6.61
N VAL A 97 2.24 -7.38 7.45
CA VAL A 97 2.14 -7.71 8.87
C VAL A 97 1.15 -8.86 9.04
N GLY A 98 1.43 -9.84 9.89
CA GLY A 98 0.53 -10.98 10.14
C GLY A 98 -0.69 -10.62 10.99
N VAL A 99 -0.52 -9.65 11.89
CA VAL A 99 -1.51 -9.23 12.90
C VAL A 99 -2.07 -7.86 12.53
N ALA A 100 -3.38 -7.65 12.75
CA ALA A 100 -4.03 -6.36 12.56
C ALA A 100 -3.67 -5.40 13.70
N ASP A 101 -3.67 -4.09 13.45
CA ASP A 101 -3.27 -3.08 14.43
C ASP A 101 -4.35 -2.78 15.48
N GLY A 102 -5.48 -3.50 15.42
CA GLY A 102 -6.64 -3.30 16.28
C GLY A 102 -7.78 -2.56 15.57
N GLN A 103 -8.84 -2.28 16.33
CA GLN A 103 -9.96 -1.47 15.84
C GLN A 103 -9.62 0.01 15.94
N VAL A 104 -9.78 0.73 14.84
CA VAL A 104 -9.58 2.17 14.75
C VAL A 104 -10.93 2.84 14.54
N MET A 105 -11.28 3.78 15.42
CA MET A 105 -12.52 4.54 15.29
C MET A 105 -12.44 5.49 14.10
N ASP A 106 -13.59 5.85 13.52
CA ASP A 106 -13.68 6.73 12.35
C ASP A 106 -12.96 8.08 12.59
N GLU A 107 -13.08 8.62 13.80
CA GLU A 107 -12.43 9.87 14.25
C GLU A 107 -10.90 9.84 14.17
N HIS A 108 -10.29 8.66 14.22
CA HIS A 108 -8.85 8.49 14.14
C HIS A 108 -8.34 8.36 12.69
N ILE A 109 -9.25 8.30 11.71
CA ILE A 109 -8.91 8.25 10.30
C ILE A 109 -8.66 9.68 9.79
N LEU A 110 -7.40 9.94 9.43
CA LEU A 110 -7.00 11.24 8.91
C LEU A 110 -7.34 11.38 7.43
N GLY A 111 -7.30 10.29 6.66
CA GLY A 111 -7.63 10.34 5.23
C GLY A 111 -7.34 9.05 4.50
N VAL A 112 -7.52 9.07 3.17
CA VAL A 112 -7.37 7.90 2.30
C VAL A 112 -6.23 8.10 1.32
N VAL A 113 -5.45 7.04 1.07
CA VAL A 113 -4.43 7.04 0.02
C VAL A 113 -5.12 7.10 -1.33
N THR A 114 -4.84 8.15 -2.10
CA THR A 114 -5.42 8.35 -3.44
C THR A 114 -4.38 8.20 -4.54
N ALA A 115 -3.12 8.50 -4.29
CA ALA A 115 -2.05 8.32 -5.27
C ALA A 115 -0.76 7.83 -4.64
N LEU A 116 0.05 7.18 -5.46
CA LEU A 116 1.35 6.65 -5.10
C LEU A 116 2.34 6.98 -6.21
N GLU A 117 3.56 7.35 -5.84
CA GLU A 117 4.67 7.61 -6.74
C GLU A 117 5.90 6.85 -6.26
N ARG A 118 6.59 6.20 -7.19
CA ARG A 118 7.80 5.42 -6.95
C ARG A 118 8.84 5.80 -8.00
N ASP A 119 10.05 6.13 -7.56
CA ASP A 119 11.15 6.52 -8.44
C ASP A 119 10.75 7.64 -9.43
N GLY A 120 9.99 8.62 -8.94
CA GLY A 120 9.49 9.75 -9.76
C GLY A 120 8.32 9.41 -10.69
N ARG A 121 7.82 8.16 -10.67
CA ARG A 121 6.74 7.69 -11.56
C ARG A 121 5.46 7.41 -10.78
N ARG A 122 4.34 7.91 -11.30
CA ARG A 122 3.02 7.62 -10.74
C ARG A 122 2.72 6.12 -10.90
N CYS A 123 2.47 5.46 -9.78
CA CYS A 123 2.06 4.06 -9.76
C CYS A 123 0.56 3.96 -10.01
N PHE A 124 0.14 2.84 -10.62
CA PHE A 124 -1.27 2.49 -10.69
C PHE A 124 -1.81 2.30 -9.27
N TRP A 125 -2.84 3.06 -8.91
CA TRP A 125 -3.54 2.93 -7.64
C TRP A 125 -5.01 2.58 -7.90
N PRO A 126 -5.47 1.38 -7.52
CA PRO A 126 -6.74 0.82 -8.01
C PRO A 126 -7.98 1.55 -7.50
N TRP A 127 -7.86 2.48 -6.55
CA TRP A 127 -9.01 3.17 -5.93
C TRP A 127 -9.33 4.55 -6.52
N GLN A 128 -8.70 4.92 -7.63
CA GLN A 128 -8.92 6.20 -8.33
C GLN A 128 -10.16 6.24 -9.26
N GLY A 129 -11.14 5.33 -9.15
CA GLY A 129 -12.32 5.36 -10.02
C GLY A 129 -13.48 4.42 -9.63
N LYS A 130 -14.62 4.58 -10.32
CA LYS A 130 -15.89 3.83 -10.09
C LYS A 130 -15.77 2.30 -10.27
N GLY A 131 -14.67 1.79 -10.84
CA GLY A 131 -14.43 0.38 -11.16
C GLY A 131 -13.29 -0.31 -10.39
N GLY A 132 -12.72 0.33 -9.37
CA GLY A 132 -11.50 -0.13 -8.67
C GLY A 132 -11.54 -1.53 -8.04
N ARG A 133 -12.74 -2.11 -7.90
CA ARG A 133 -13.00 -3.41 -7.26
C ARG A 133 -12.49 -4.60 -8.08
N LEU A 134 -12.53 -4.53 -9.42
CA LEU A 134 -12.20 -5.67 -10.27
C LEU A 134 -10.68 -5.87 -10.45
N ALA A 135 -9.92 -4.77 -10.52
CA ALA A 135 -8.47 -4.82 -10.75
C ALA A 135 -7.70 -5.54 -9.61
N PHE A 136 -8.16 -5.40 -8.37
CA PHE A 136 -7.50 -6.00 -7.20
C PHE A 136 -7.73 -7.53 -7.10
N LEU A 137 -8.92 -8.02 -7.46
CA LEU A 137 -9.19 -9.47 -7.51
C LEU A 137 -8.32 -10.19 -8.55
N VAL A 138 -7.94 -9.51 -9.63
CA VAL A 138 -7.10 -10.06 -10.69
C VAL A 138 -5.61 -10.06 -10.32
N LEU A 139 -5.12 -9.02 -9.63
CA LEU A 139 -3.70 -8.93 -9.20
C LEU A 139 -3.39 -9.77 -7.96
N GLY A 140 -4.35 -9.99 -7.05
CA GLY A 140 -4.19 -10.92 -5.92
C GLY A 140 -3.94 -12.37 -6.34
N LYS A 141 -4.44 -12.77 -7.53
CA LYS A 141 -4.17 -14.09 -8.13
C LYS A 141 -2.84 -14.18 -8.89
N LEU A 142 -2.14 -13.05 -9.13
CA LEU A 142 -0.88 -13.05 -9.88
C LEU A 142 0.33 -13.51 -9.04
N GLN A 143 0.20 -13.57 -7.71
CA GLN A 143 1.11 -14.30 -6.82
C GLN A 143 1.12 -15.81 -7.14
N LEU A 144 -0.02 -16.36 -7.58
CA LEU A 144 -0.17 -17.79 -7.90
C LEU A 144 0.55 -18.18 -9.19
N LYS A 145 0.66 -17.27 -10.17
CA LYS A 145 1.41 -17.52 -11.41
C LYS A 145 2.92 -17.69 -11.17
N ARG A 146 3.49 -17.05 -10.14
CA ARG A 146 4.91 -17.25 -9.74
C ARG A 146 5.16 -18.65 -9.18
N LEU A 147 4.21 -19.19 -8.41
CA LEU A 147 4.26 -20.55 -7.89
C LEU A 147 4.06 -21.58 -9.01
N LEU A 148 3.09 -21.37 -9.90
CA LEU A 148 2.87 -22.24 -11.06
C LEU A 148 4.07 -22.27 -12.02
N PHE A 149 4.71 -21.12 -12.27
CA PHE A 149 5.93 -21.05 -13.09
C PHE A 149 7.14 -21.72 -12.42
N ALA A 150 7.28 -21.61 -11.09
CA ALA A 150 8.31 -22.33 -10.35
C ALA A 150 8.09 -23.85 -10.37
N LEU A 151 6.83 -24.30 -10.26
CA LEU A 151 6.46 -25.71 -10.37
C LEU A 151 6.70 -26.24 -11.79
N TRP A 152 6.33 -25.47 -12.81
CA TRP A 152 6.54 -25.84 -14.22
C TRP A 152 8.04 -25.99 -14.58
N ARG A 153 8.91 -25.13 -14.03
CA ARG A 153 10.37 -25.28 -14.20
C ARG A 153 10.92 -26.56 -13.56
N ARG A 154 10.38 -27.00 -12.42
CA ARG A 154 10.80 -28.26 -11.77
C ARG A 154 10.38 -29.49 -12.57
N VAL A 155 9.18 -29.48 -13.15
CA VAL A 155 8.69 -30.60 -13.97
C VAL A 155 9.46 -30.72 -15.29
N LYS A 156 9.80 -29.60 -15.96
CA LYS A 156 10.64 -29.64 -17.16
C LYS A 156 12.07 -30.15 -16.91
N GLY A 157 12.63 -29.90 -15.71
CA GLY A 157 13.95 -30.41 -15.34
C GLY A 157 14.00 -31.93 -15.19
N LEU A 158 12.88 -32.58 -14.81
CA LEU A 158 12.78 -34.04 -14.68
C LEU A 158 12.59 -34.75 -16.03
N VAL A 159 11.90 -34.11 -16.98
CA VAL A 159 11.69 -34.69 -18.32
C VAL A 159 12.98 -34.65 -19.16
N SER A 160 13.91 -33.75 -18.87
CA SER A 160 15.20 -33.68 -19.58
C SER A 160 16.26 -34.65 -19.05
N ALA A 161 16.05 -35.30 -17.89
CA ALA A 161 17.02 -36.19 -17.25
C ALA A 161 16.76 -37.70 -17.50
N GLY A 162 15.65 -38.06 -18.14
CA GLY A 162 15.27 -39.46 -18.42
C GLY A 162 15.67 -39.98 -19.81
N GLY A 163 16.46 -39.23 -20.58
CA GLY A 163 16.75 -39.54 -21.98
C GLY A 163 18.24 -39.70 -22.28
N ASN A 164 19.00 -40.45 -21.48
CA ASN A 164 20.29 -40.97 -21.94
C ASN A 164 20.77 -42.19 -21.15
N THR A 165 20.28 -43.38 -21.48
CA THR A 165 21.01 -44.64 -21.28
C THR A 165 20.69 -45.58 -22.44
N ASN A 166 21.53 -45.55 -23.47
CA ASN A 166 21.72 -46.67 -24.38
C ASN A 166 23.22 -46.75 -24.72
N ALA A 167 23.70 -48.00 -24.81
CA ALA A 167 25.01 -48.47 -25.28
C ALA A 167 26.14 -48.63 -24.23
N ALA A 168 26.24 -49.83 -23.65
CA ALA A 168 27.45 -50.65 -23.67
C ALA A 168 27.15 -52.06 -23.11
N GLY A 169 27.37 -53.11 -23.91
CA GLY A 169 27.40 -54.52 -23.47
C GLY A 169 26.32 -55.39 -24.10
#